data_AF-A0A5C6Q5A8-F1
#
_entry.id   AF-A0A5C6Q5A8-F1
#
_cell.length_a   1.000
_cell.length_b   1.000
_cell.length_c   1.000
_cell.angle_alpha   90.00
_cell.angle_beta   90.00
_cell.angle_gamma   90.00
#
_symmetry.space_group_name_H-M   'P 1'
#
loop_
_entity.id
_entity.type
_entity.pdbx_description
1 polymer ?
#
loop_
_entity_poly.entity_id
_entity_poly.type
_entity_poly.pdbx_seq_one_letter_code
_entity_poly.pdbx_strand_id
1 'polypeptide(L)'
;MINNNNKLIISSVFALSLTACGGGGSDTPEILLTPDTVEKPIPVPVPITKPAPLPSETTIRSSGKVIDGYVVGATVWLDFDGDGKYDQQTEPSTVSGESGDYSFEFSEDQAACVPYSTTYVDVPVGAMDLDLGEVTEAYQMSFPPSIEAISDNDIRNISPLTTVIWGQLKRQLKASGKGNLTCDQLKQDSALRNEIKNEVENVMLNLVQHYNLSEEQIYSDFIASKDTETYDHAQAIVKGLKAAYKHKKKLEKIYPDAAEIRVTVYQDAVRDEELGFTDAWYRDEIIFLDTEDFSEFVKLADDQSLSKADIILSKFHESGQPWGDQNVGGWLRVRQDIYRNDDNSYRCGNIERVSFEENSVQYELSNIVPTVSFATIEECSNDNLENPYERSYSYRFAEGNSTYSTELHFREQNQEFTALPDWINIKDKSDMLAATEIISNMSSFAIGWNQDVLVDTDYWRKRLEYDNIVIDKDNENNWVKSIKQEDNTTLFECSVDGVVWIACEG
;
A
#
# COMPACT_ATOMS: atom_id res chain seq x y z
N MET A 1 18.47 14.57 -34.80
CA MET A 1 17.37 15.54 -34.62
C MET A 1 16.06 14.87 -34.95
N ILE A 2 15.58 14.04 -34.02
CA ILE A 2 14.20 13.61 -33.83
C ILE A 2 14.03 13.66 -32.30
N ASN A 3 12.91 14.16 -31.79
CA ASN A 3 12.74 14.47 -30.36
C ASN A 3 12.66 13.21 -29.50
N ASN A 4 13.41 13.20 -28.40
CA ASN A 4 13.06 12.39 -27.24
C ASN A 4 12.06 13.20 -26.38
N ASN A 5 10.80 12.77 -26.38
CA ASN A 5 9.80 13.21 -25.41
C ASN A 5 9.40 12.01 -24.52
N ASN A 6 10.37 11.35 -23.88
CA ASN A 6 10.05 10.45 -22.77
C ASN A 6 9.80 11.33 -21.54
N LYS A 7 8.53 11.42 -21.15
CA LYS A 7 8.12 12.11 -19.93
C LYS A 7 8.42 11.20 -18.76
N LEU A 8 9.53 11.52 -18.06
CA LEU A 8 9.75 11.04 -16.70
C LEU A 8 8.50 11.34 -15.87
N ILE A 9 7.73 10.30 -15.54
CA ILE A 9 6.73 10.38 -14.48
C ILE A 9 7.54 10.53 -13.19
N ILE A 10 7.73 11.77 -12.75
CA ILE A 10 8.43 12.08 -11.49
C ILE A 10 7.56 11.53 -10.36
N SER A 11 7.92 10.33 -9.91
CA SER A 11 7.30 9.64 -8.79
C SER A 11 7.29 10.57 -7.58
N SER A 12 6.13 11.16 -7.33
CA SER A 12 5.93 12.17 -6.30
C SER A 12 5.68 11.44 -4.99
N VAL A 13 6.68 11.46 -4.10
CA VAL A 13 6.62 10.79 -2.79
C VAL A 13 5.43 11.35 -2.00
N PHE A 14 4.46 10.47 -1.71
CA PHE A 14 3.25 10.80 -0.95
C PHE A 14 3.59 11.05 0.52
N ALA A 15 3.53 12.32 0.95
CA ALA A 15 3.43 12.71 2.35
C ALA A 15 1.94 12.83 2.76
N LEU A 16 1.39 11.77 3.33
CA LEU A 16 0.03 11.72 3.88
C LEU A 16 0.04 12.00 5.39
N SER A 17 -0.54 13.12 5.82
CA SER A 17 -0.78 13.42 7.23
C SER A 17 -2.13 12.84 7.68
N LEU A 18 -2.08 11.91 8.65
CA LEU A 18 -3.28 11.31 9.24
C LEU A 18 -4.00 12.31 10.17
N THR A 19 -5.24 12.67 9.85
CA THR A 19 -6.14 13.38 10.76
C THR A 19 -7.16 12.42 11.37
N ALA A 20 -7.03 12.17 12.68
CA ALA A 20 -7.97 11.34 13.42
C ALA A 20 -9.19 12.14 13.89
N CYS A 21 -10.39 11.58 13.75
CA CYS A 21 -11.61 12.09 14.38
C CYS A 21 -12.49 10.90 14.83
N GLY A 22 -13.10 10.96 16.02
CA GLY A 22 -13.81 9.81 16.61
C GLY A 22 -14.94 10.17 17.59
N GLY A 23 -15.87 9.21 17.76
CA GLY A 23 -17.12 9.31 18.57
C GLY A 23 -18.23 10.12 17.87
N GLY A 24 -19.54 9.90 18.02
CA GLY A 24 -20.41 9.02 18.83
C GLY A 24 -21.78 9.72 18.99
N GLY A 25 -22.93 9.10 19.27
CA GLY A 25 -23.38 7.72 19.57
C GLY A 25 -24.83 7.76 20.11
N SER A 26 -25.45 6.61 20.47
CA SER A 26 -26.84 6.51 21.02
C SER A 26 -27.98 6.78 19.98
N ASP A 27 -29.23 6.32 20.11
CA ASP A 27 -29.94 5.46 21.08
C ASP A 27 -31.12 4.72 20.40
N THR A 28 -31.55 3.58 20.96
CA THR A 28 -32.80 2.88 20.56
C THR A 28 -34.03 3.53 21.22
N PRO A 29 -35.24 3.34 20.65
CA PRO A 29 -36.28 2.75 21.51
C PRO A 29 -37.18 1.68 20.86
N GLU A 30 -37.51 0.74 21.74
CA GLU A 30 -38.46 -0.38 21.65
C GLU A 30 -39.91 0.04 21.37
N ILE A 31 -40.69 -0.76 20.61
CA ILE A 31 -42.15 -0.60 20.49
C ILE A 31 -42.89 -1.92 20.79
N LEU A 32 -43.95 -1.76 21.56
CA LEU A 32 -44.75 -2.74 22.29
C LEU A 32 -45.35 -3.90 21.47
N LEU A 33 -45.38 -5.07 22.12
CA LEU A 33 -46.36 -6.14 21.89
C LEU A 33 -47.78 -5.70 22.28
N THR A 34 -48.79 -6.19 21.54
CA THR A 34 -50.15 -6.37 22.06
C THR A 34 -50.60 -7.82 21.85
N PRO A 35 -51.21 -8.47 22.86
CA PRO A 35 -51.56 -9.88 22.79
C PRO A 35 -52.93 -10.09 22.13
N ASP A 36 -53.18 -11.29 21.59
CA ASP A 36 -54.56 -11.72 21.39
C ASP A 36 -54.86 -13.16 21.84
N THR A 37 -55.89 -13.21 22.66
CA THR A 37 -56.85 -14.28 23.00
C THR A 37 -56.46 -15.77 22.92
N VAL A 38 -56.49 -16.40 24.11
CA VAL A 38 -56.54 -17.86 24.31
C VAL A 38 -57.97 -18.38 24.08
N GLU A 39 -58.12 -19.40 23.24
CA GLU A 39 -59.30 -20.27 23.26
C GLU A 39 -58.88 -21.76 23.34
N LYS A 40 -59.60 -22.56 24.13
CA LYS A 40 -59.21 -23.93 24.48
C LYS A 40 -60.41 -24.88 24.54
N PRO A 41 -60.51 -25.88 23.64
CA PRO A 41 -61.42 -27.01 23.82
C PRO A 41 -60.72 -28.38 23.91
N ILE A 42 -60.91 -29.04 25.06
CA ILE A 42 -61.31 -30.46 25.29
C ILE A 42 -60.54 -31.61 24.56
N PRO A 43 -60.10 -32.68 25.28
CA PRO A 43 -59.22 -33.72 24.73
C PRO A 43 -59.94 -34.85 23.97
N VAL A 44 -59.22 -35.43 23.00
CA VAL A 44 -59.59 -36.63 22.20
C VAL A 44 -58.37 -37.57 22.18
N PRO A 45 -58.51 -38.92 22.24
CA PRO A 45 -57.45 -39.80 22.72
C PRO A 45 -56.30 -40.07 21.75
N VAL A 46 -55.15 -40.41 22.34
CA VAL A 46 -53.84 -40.65 21.71
C VAL A 46 -53.84 -41.86 20.77
N PRO A 47 -53.44 -41.70 19.49
CA PRO A 47 -52.86 -42.77 18.69
C PRO A 47 -51.36 -42.87 18.95
N ILE A 48 -50.85 -44.09 19.15
CA ILE A 48 -49.42 -44.34 19.41
C ILE A 48 -48.60 -43.97 18.17
N THR A 49 -47.82 -42.88 18.25
CA THR A 49 -46.89 -42.49 17.20
C THR A 49 -45.53 -43.17 17.38
N LYS A 50 -44.98 -43.63 16.25
CA LYS A 50 -43.61 -44.12 16.08
C LYS A 50 -42.59 -43.08 16.60
N PRO A 51 -41.43 -43.47 17.15
CA PRO A 51 -40.42 -42.51 17.59
C PRO A 51 -40.05 -41.54 16.46
N ALA A 52 -39.98 -40.25 16.79
CA ALA A 52 -39.45 -39.24 15.89
C ALA A 52 -37.98 -39.55 15.57
N PRO A 53 -37.46 -39.22 14.38
CA PRO A 53 -36.03 -39.15 14.15
C PRO A 53 -35.42 -38.14 15.14
N LEU A 54 -34.14 -38.33 15.50
CA LEU A 54 -33.37 -37.26 16.14
C LEU A 54 -33.41 -36.00 15.24
N PRO A 55 -33.33 -34.79 15.82
CA PRO A 55 -33.12 -33.60 15.02
C PRO A 55 -31.83 -33.78 14.21
N SER A 56 -31.90 -33.52 12.90
CA SER A 56 -30.68 -33.39 12.09
C SER A 56 -29.86 -32.23 12.64
N GLU A 57 -28.59 -32.47 12.93
CA GLU A 57 -27.64 -31.40 13.25
C GLU A 57 -27.53 -30.48 12.03
N THR A 58 -27.62 -29.17 12.25
CA THR A 58 -27.44 -28.17 11.19
C THR A 58 -25.95 -28.10 10.87
N THR A 59 -25.54 -28.65 9.73
CA THR A 59 -24.16 -28.57 9.26
C THR A 59 -23.98 -27.30 8.41
N ILE A 60 -22.99 -26.49 8.77
CA ILE A 60 -22.57 -25.32 7.96
C ILE A 60 -21.40 -25.76 7.09
N ARG A 61 -21.40 -25.33 5.83
CA ARG A 61 -20.37 -25.70 4.86
C ARG A 61 -19.44 -24.54 4.58
N SER A 62 -18.17 -24.88 4.34
CA SER A 62 -17.18 -23.96 3.78
C SER A 62 -16.33 -24.73 2.79
N SER A 63 -16.11 -24.13 1.62
CA SER A 63 -15.35 -24.74 0.53
C SER A 63 -14.43 -23.74 -0.12
N GLY A 64 -13.47 -24.24 -0.88
CA GLY A 64 -12.55 -23.43 -1.64
C GLY A 64 -11.63 -24.31 -2.48
N LYS A 65 -10.63 -23.69 -3.08
CA LYS A 65 -9.57 -24.39 -3.80
C LYS A 65 -8.22 -24.13 -3.18
N VAL A 66 -7.32 -25.10 -3.30
CA VAL A 66 -5.89 -24.95 -3.01
C VAL A 66 -5.19 -24.54 -4.31
N ILE A 67 -4.84 -23.26 -4.43
CA ILE A 67 -4.41 -22.64 -5.68
C ILE A 67 -2.93 -22.28 -5.64
N ASP A 68 -2.10 -23.29 -5.94
CA ASP A 68 -0.70 -23.18 -6.35
C ASP A 68 -0.58 -24.27 -7.43
N GLY A 69 -0.86 -23.88 -8.68
CA GLY A 69 -1.13 -24.81 -9.78
C GLY A 69 -2.22 -25.87 -9.53
N TYR A 70 -3.26 -25.56 -8.74
CA TYR A 70 -4.25 -26.52 -8.22
C TYR A 70 -3.65 -27.76 -7.54
N VAL A 71 -3.39 -27.69 -6.23
CA VAL A 71 -2.75 -28.79 -5.52
C VAL A 71 -3.74 -29.90 -5.16
N VAL A 72 -3.50 -31.11 -5.65
CA VAL A 72 -4.23 -32.34 -5.33
C VAL A 72 -3.49 -33.14 -4.24
N GLY A 73 -4.21 -33.60 -3.22
CA GLY A 73 -3.65 -34.44 -2.14
C GLY A 73 -3.02 -33.68 -0.97
N ALA A 74 -3.25 -32.37 -0.86
CA ALA A 74 -2.85 -31.58 0.30
C ALA A 74 -3.86 -31.70 1.45
N THR A 75 -3.41 -31.57 2.70
CA THR A 75 -4.28 -31.62 3.89
C THR A 75 -4.70 -30.21 4.27
N VAL A 76 -5.99 -29.91 4.17
CA VAL A 76 -6.57 -28.62 4.56
C VAL A 76 -7.15 -28.76 5.98
N TRP A 77 -6.82 -27.87 6.89
CA TRP A 77 -7.24 -27.93 8.30
C TRP A 77 -7.44 -26.53 8.92
N LEU A 78 -8.15 -26.46 10.04
CA LEU A 78 -8.56 -25.19 10.68
C LEU A 78 -7.93 -25.04 12.08
N ASP A 79 -7.06 -24.04 12.23
CA ASP A 79 -6.27 -23.71 13.44
C ASP A 79 -7.19 -23.25 14.57
N PHE A 80 -7.55 -24.15 15.48
CA PHE A 80 -8.53 -23.89 16.54
C PHE A 80 -7.93 -23.22 17.77
N ASP A 81 -6.70 -23.59 18.13
CA ASP A 81 -5.98 -23.04 19.29
C ASP A 81 -4.97 -21.93 18.92
N GLY A 82 -4.75 -21.67 17.62
CA GLY A 82 -3.95 -20.57 17.11
C GLY A 82 -2.44 -20.86 17.07
N ASP A 83 -2.03 -22.06 17.46
CA ASP A 83 -0.62 -22.45 17.58
C ASP A 83 0.03 -22.69 16.20
N GLY A 84 -0.76 -23.02 15.18
CA GLY A 84 -0.31 -23.21 13.81
C GLY A 84 0.39 -24.54 13.54
N LYS A 85 0.04 -25.61 14.27
CA LYS A 85 0.40 -27.00 13.97
C LYS A 85 -0.86 -27.86 13.95
N TYR A 86 -0.96 -28.75 12.97
CA TYR A 86 -2.13 -29.60 12.81
C TYR A 86 -2.27 -30.66 13.91
N ASP A 87 -3.27 -30.52 14.78
CA ASP A 87 -3.62 -31.49 15.81
C ASP A 87 -4.81 -32.38 15.37
N GLN A 88 -4.47 -33.51 14.73
CA GLN A 88 -5.39 -34.53 14.18
C GLN A 88 -6.53 -35.03 15.09
N GLN A 89 -6.47 -34.80 16.41
CA GLN A 89 -7.50 -35.24 17.36
C GLN A 89 -8.54 -34.15 17.69
N THR A 90 -8.21 -32.89 17.44
CA THR A 90 -9.00 -31.72 17.89
C THR A 90 -9.40 -30.81 16.74
N GLU A 91 -8.65 -30.80 15.65
CA GLU A 91 -8.86 -29.87 14.54
C GLU A 91 -9.56 -30.54 13.35
N PRO A 92 -10.60 -29.92 12.78
CA PRO A 92 -11.26 -30.45 11.60
C PRO A 92 -10.33 -30.32 10.39
N SER A 93 -10.29 -31.36 9.56
CA SER A 93 -9.49 -31.41 8.34
C SER A 93 -10.23 -32.09 7.18
N THR A 94 -9.71 -31.86 5.98
CA THR A 94 -10.12 -32.49 4.73
C THR A 94 -8.91 -32.59 3.80
N VAL A 95 -9.06 -33.21 2.63
CA VAL A 95 -7.99 -33.37 1.63
C VAL A 95 -8.41 -32.72 0.32
N SER A 96 -7.51 -31.98 -0.34
CA SER A 96 -7.80 -31.38 -1.64
C SER A 96 -7.94 -32.45 -2.73
N GLY A 97 -9.06 -32.39 -3.44
CA GLY A 97 -9.43 -33.31 -4.51
C GLY A 97 -8.93 -32.86 -5.90
N GLU A 98 -9.57 -33.39 -6.94
CA GLU A 98 -9.34 -32.97 -8.33
C GLU A 98 -9.54 -31.45 -8.46
N SER A 99 -8.72 -30.78 -9.28
CA SER A 99 -8.73 -29.31 -9.46
C SER A 99 -8.58 -28.49 -8.15
N GLY A 100 -7.90 -29.06 -7.15
CA GLY A 100 -7.58 -28.43 -5.87
C GLY A 100 -8.77 -28.23 -4.93
N ASP A 101 -9.96 -28.73 -5.28
CA ASP A 101 -11.20 -28.50 -4.53
C ASP A 101 -11.17 -29.11 -3.12
N TYR A 102 -11.59 -28.35 -2.11
CA TYR A 102 -11.80 -28.83 -0.75
C TYR A 102 -13.14 -28.37 -0.19
N SER A 103 -13.70 -29.15 0.74
CA SER A 103 -14.94 -28.81 1.44
C SER A 103 -14.91 -29.36 2.86
N PHE A 104 -15.44 -28.56 3.78
CA PHE A 104 -15.72 -28.91 5.17
C PHE A 104 -17.23 -29.00 5.40
N GLU A 105 -17.62 -29.93 6.27
CA GLU A 105 -18.93 -29.91 6.94
C GLU A 105 -18.66 -29.69 8.43
N PHE A 106 -19.01 -28.52 8.94
CA PHE A 106 -18.79 -28.14 10.33
C PHE A 106 -20.06 -28.32 11.16
N SER A 107 -19.90 -28.73 12.43
CA SER A 107 -20.94 -28.51 13.43
C SER A 107 -21.09 -27.02 13.74
N GLU A 108 -22.21 -26.61 14.36
CA GLU A 108 -22.50 -25.21 14.68
C GLU A 108 -21.38 -24.53 15.50
N ASP A 109 -20.84 -25.22 16.52
CA ASP A 109 -19.73 -24.72 17.35
C ASP A 109 -18.42 -24.52 16.54
N GLN A 110 -18.13 -25.44 15.61
CA GLN A 110 -16.96 -25.38 14.74
C GLN A 110 -17.11 -24.26 13.69
N ALA A 111 -18.29 -24.14 13.10
CA ALA A 111 -18.63 -23.11 12.11
C ALA A 111 -18.45 -21.71 12.70
N ALA A 112 -18.84 -21.51 13.95
CA ALA A 112 -18.63 -20.27 14.68
C ALA A 112 -17.13 -19.90 14.88
N CYS A 113 -16.20 -20.84 14.71
CA CYS A 113 -14.76 -20.57 14.75
C CYS A 113 -14.16 -20.19 13.39
N VAL A 114 -14.76 -20.56 12.26
CA VAL A 114 -14.15 -20.37 10.93
C VAL A 114 -13.79 -18.90 10.63
N PRO A 115 -14.58 -17.88 11.03
CA PRO A 115 -14.19 -16.47 10.91
C PRO A 115 -12.92 -16.06 11.66
N TYR A 116 -12.62 -16.76 12.77
CA TYR A 116 -11.59 -16.37 13.74
C TYR A 116 -10.36 -17.28 13.71
N SER A 117 -10.48 -18.43 13.06
CA SER A 117 -9.41 -19.42 12.87
C SER A 117 -8.72 -19.26 11.52
N THR A 118 -7.41 -19.53 11.50
CA THR A 118 -6.66 -19.63 10.24
C THR A 118 -6.95 -20.97 9.59
N THR A 119 -7.19 -21.00 8.29
CA THR A 119 -7.20 -22.28 7.55
C THR A 119 -5.83 -22.52 6.97
N TYR A 120 -5.20 -23.63 7.32
CA TYR A 120 -3.90 -24.03 6.81
C TYR A 120 -4.04 -25.14 5.76
N VAL A 121 -3.04 -25.26 4.90
CA VAL A 121 -2.89 -26.33 3.93
C VAL A 121 -1.48 -26.87 4.03
N ASP A 122 -1.32 -28.10 4.49
CA ASP A 122 -0.05 -28.82 4.43
C ASP A 122 0.04 -29.59 3.12
N VAL A 123 1.00 -29.21 2.28
CA VAL A 123 1.29 -29.85 0.99
C VAL A 123 2.46 -30.82 1.18
N PRO A 124 2.23 -32.15 1.23
CA PRO A 124 3.27 -33.14 1.41
C PRO A 124 4.06 -33.41 0.12
N VAL A 125 5.25 -34.00 0.28
CA VAL A 125 5.96 -34.64 -0.85
C VAL A 125 5.08 -35.75 -1.44
N GLY A 126 4.92 -35.76 -2.76
CA GLY A 126 4.02 -36.67 -3.47
C GLY A 126 2.58 -36.17 -3.63
N ALA A 127 2.26 -34.96 -3.16
CA ALA A 127 1.11 -34.22 -3.69
C ALA A 127 1.34 -33.84 -5.17
N MET A 128 0.28 -33.51 -5.90
CA MET A 128 0.36 -33.13 -7.31
C MET A 128 -0.07 -31.68 -7.48
N ASP A 129 0.85 -30.83 -7.90
CA ASP A 129 0.58 -29.54 -8.52
C ASP A 129 0.29 -29.83 -10.01
N LEU A 130 -0.83 -29.35 -10.55
CA LEU A 130 -1.23 -29.65 -11.93
C LEU A 130 -0.43 -28.87 -12.99
N ASP A 131 0.30 -27.82 -12.59
CA ASP A 131 1.17 -27.04 -13.46
C ASP A 131 2.64 -27.50 -13.36
N LEU A 132 3.15 -27.67 -12.14
CA LEU A 132 4.55 -28.02 -11.86
C LEU A 132 4.81 -29.53 -11.71
N GLY A 133 3.77 -30.34 -11.51
CA GLY A 133 3.84 -31.80 -11.35
C GLY A 133 3.96 -32.26 -9.89
N GLU A 134 4.68 -33.37 -9.67
CA GLU A 134 4.81 -33.95 -8.33
C GLU A 134 5.61 -33.04 -7.39
N VAL A 135 5.02 -32.70 -6.24
CA VAL A 135 5.65 -31.86 -5.21
C VAL A 135 6.83 -32.61 -4.59
N THR A 136 8.03 -32.05 -4.76
CA THR A 136 9.31 -32.65 -4.32
C THR A 136 9.79 -32.16 -2.95
N GLU A 137 9.34 -30.99 -2.50
CA GLU A 137 9.60 -30.44 -1.17
C GLU A 137 8.26 -30.06 -0.50
N ALA A 138 8.05 -30.50 0.74
CA ALA A 138 6.81 -30.19 1.46
C ALA A 138 6.77 -28.72 1.91
N TYR A 139 5.60 -28.09 1.79
CA TYR A 139 5.38 -26.70 2.17
C TYR A 139 3.99 -26.50 2.78
N GLN A 140 3.74 -25.31 3.32
CA GLN A 140 2.47 -24.96 3.97
C GLN A 140 1.93 -23.65 3.39
N MET A 141 0.64 -23.62 3.10
CA MET A 141 -0.13 -22.42 2.75
C MET A 141 -1.16 -22.10 3.84
N SER A 142 -1.73 -20.90 3.79
CA SER A 142 -2.71 -20.45 4.78
C SER A 142 -3.65 -19.36 4.26
N PHE A 143 -4.86 -19.34 4.80
CA PHE A 143 -5.87 -18.33 4.58
C PHE A 143 -6.16 -17.61 5.92
N PRO A 144 -6.09 -16.28 5.97
CA PRO A 144 -6.25 -15.52 7.21
C PRO A 144 -7.67 -15.62 7.78
N PRO A 145 -7.86 -15.44 9.10
CA PRO A 145 -9.19 -15.22 9.68
C PRO A 145 -9.92 -14.09 8.95
N SER A 146 -11.18 -14.28 8.55
CA SER A 146 -11.98 -13.23 7.89
C SER A 146 -12.47 -12.17 8.88
N ILE A 147 -12.54 -12.49 10.18
CA ILE A 147 -13.10 -11.70 11.28
C ILE A 147 -14.62 -11.42 11.15
N GLU A 148 -15.17 -11.49 9.95
CA GLU A 148 -16.59 -11.42 9.63
C GLU A 148 -17.24 -12.79 9.50
N ALA A 149 -18.52 -12.86 9.86
CA ALA A 149 -19.30 -14.10 9.87
C ALA A 149 -19.49 -14.65 8.45
N ILE A 150 -19.29 -15.96 8.30
CA ILE A 150 -19.30 -16.65 7.01
C ILE A 150 -20.72 -16.98 6.56
N SER A 151 -20.98 -16.83 5.26
CA SER A 151 -22.18 -17.31 4.58
C SER A 151 -21.97 -18.70 3.96
N ASP A 152 -23.05 -19.45 3.72
CA ASP A 152 -23.01 -20.77 3.07
C ASP A 152 -22.42 -20.76 1.64
N ASN A 153 -22.18 -19.57 1.05
CA ASN A 153 -21.61 -19.40 -0.28
C ASN A 153 -20.16 -18.90 -0.28
N ASP A 154 -19.52 -18.69 0.87
CA ASP A 154 -18.20 -18.07 0.91
C ASP A 154 -17.11 -19.05 0.45
N ILE A 155 -16.57 -18.77 -0.74
CA ILE A 155 -15.46 -19.52 -1.33
C ILE A 155 -14.15 -18.98 -0.76
N ARG A 156 -13.40 -19.81 -0.03
CA ARG A 156 -12.13 -19.44 0.60
C ARG A 156 -10.96 -20.05 -0.16
N ASN A 157 -10.57 -19.46 -1.28
CA ASN A 157 -9.43 -19.96 -2.06
C ASN A 157 -8.11 -19.72 -1.32
N ILE A 158 -7.37 -20.79 -1.06
CA ILE A 158 -6.10 -20.75 -0.32
C ILE A 158 -4.96 -20.75 -1.33
N SER A 159 -4.17 -19.69 -1.33
CA SER A 159 -3.09 -19.50 -2.31
C SER A 159 -1.80 -19.02 -1.66
N PRO A 160 -0.68 -19.01 -2.40
CA PRO A 160 0.54 -18.36 -1.94
C PRO A 160 0.36 -16.88 -1.57
N LEU A 161 -0.61 -16.17 -2.16
CA LEU A 161 -0.92 -14.77 -1.86
C LEU A 161 -1.59 -14.62 -0.49
N THR A 162 -2.65 -15.40 -0.23
CA THR A 162 -3.31 -15.45 1.09
C THR A 162 -2.34 -15.85 2.20
N THR A 163 -1.35 -16.68 1.86
CA THR A 163 -0.29 -17.13 2.77
C THR A 163 0.66 -16.00 3.18
N VAL A 164 1.00 -15.08 2.26
CA VAL A 164 1.83 -13.92 2.60
C VAL A 164 1.07 -12.96 3.50
N ILE A 165 -0.21 -12.70 3.20
CA ILE A 165 -1.12 -11.85 3.99
C ILE A 165 -1.22 -12.37 5.43
N TRP A 166 -1.57 -13.65 5.63
CA TRP A 166 -1.62 -14.23 6.97
C TRP A 166 -0.28 -14.21 7.67
N GLY A 167 0.81 -14.48 6.94
CA GLY A 167 2.16 -14.40 7.50
C GLY A 167 2.44 -13.01 8.09
N GLN A 168 2.10 -11.93 7.38
CA GLN A 168 2.28 -10.56 7.86
C GLN A 168 1.52 -10.33 9.16
N LEU A 169 0.22 -10.65 9.15
CA LEU A 169 -0.68 -10.48 10.29
C LEU A 169 -0.24 -11.28 11.52
N LYS A 170 0.03 -12.59 11.39
CA LYS A 170 0.50 -13.45 12.51
C LYS A 170 1.80 -12.93 13.14
N ARG A 171 2.62 -12.17 12.39
CA ARG A 171 3.87 -11.59 12.90
C ARG A 171 3.69 -10.24 13.59
N GLN A 172 2.74 -9.39 13.15
CA GLN A 172 2.34 -8.19 13.91
C GLN A 172 1.68 -8.60 15.23
N LEU A 173 0.76 -9.57 15.18
CA LEU A 173 0.13 -10.13 16.38
C LEU A 173 1.15 -10.75 17.34
N LYS A 174 2.19 -11.45 16.85
CA LYS A 174 3.32 -11.91 17.67
C LYS A 174 4.09 -10.76 18.34
N ALA A 175 4.28 -9.62 17.67
CA ALA A 175 4.95 -8.46 18.26
C ALA A 175 4.12 -7.82 19.40
N SER A 176 2.80 -7.75 19.24
CA SER A 176 1.86 -7.28 20.28
C SER A 176 1.63 -8.28 21.44
N GLY A 177 2.34 -9.43 21.44
CA GLY A 177 2.16 -10.50 22.44
C GLY A 177 0.93 -11.39 22.23
N LYS A 178 0.23 -11.23 21.10
CA LYS A 178 -1.04 -11.87 20.74
C LYS A 178 -0.86 -12.90 19.62
N GLY A 179 0.28 -13.59 19.61
CA GLY A 179 0.78 -14.32 18.46
C GLY A 179 0.18 -15.71 18.17
N ASN A 180 -0.45 -16.28 19.19
CA ASN A 180 -1.16 -17.56 19.18
C ASN A 180 -2.50 -17.27 19.87
N LEU A 181 -3.55 -17.05 19.10
CA LEU A 181 -4.88 -16.70 19.61
C LEU A 181 -5.84 -17.83 19.26
N THR A 182 -6.48 -18.40 20.27
CA THR A 182 -7.53 -19.39 20.03
C THR A 182 -8.76 -18.73 19.43
N CYS A 183 -9.57 -19.51 18.72
CA CYS A 183 -10.90 -19.10 18.27
C CYS A 183 -11.71 -18.45 19.41
N ASP A 184 -11.73 -19.05 20.60
CA ASP A 184 -12.53 -18.58 21.74
C ASP A 184 -12.03 -17.25 22.32
N GLN A 185 -10.71 -17.03 22.33
CA GLN A 185 -10.13 -15.74 22.72
C GLN A 185 -10.57 -14.63 21.75
N LEU A 186 -10.53 -14.91 20.45
CA LEU A 186 -10.97 -13.98 19.41
C LEU A 186 -12.48 -13.74 19.42
N LYS A 187 -13.31 -14.75 19.69
CA LYS A 187 -14.76 -14.60 19.90
C LYS A 187 -15.09 -13.67 21.07
N GLN A 188 -14.27 -13.66 22.12
CA GLN A 188 -14.54 -12.89 23.35
C GLN A 188 -13.95 -11.48 23.34
N ASP A 189 -12.81 -11.24 22.69
CA ASP A 189 -12.14 -9.94 22.68
C ASP A 189 -12.50 -9.11 21.43
N SER A 190 -13.53 -8.25 21.55
CA SER A 190 -13.96 -7.36 20.47
C SER A 190 -12.97 -6.24 20.15
N ALA A 191 -12.14 -5.82 21.10
CA ALA A 191 -11.13 -4.80 20.84
C ALA A 191 -10.00 -5.38 19.97
N LEU A 192 -9.58 -6.61 20.29
CA LEU A 192 -8.62 -7.36 19.49
C LEU A 192 -9.14 -7.74 18.10
N ARG A 193 -10.43 -8.08 17.95
CA ARG A 193 -11.02 -8.27 16.62
C ARG A 193 -10.93 -7.03 15.75
N ASN A 194 -11.21 -5.84 16.32
CA ASN A 194 -11.09 -4.59 15.59
C ASN A 194 -9.62 -4.25 15.25
N GLU A 195 -8.68 -4.50 16.17
CA GLU A 195 -7.23 -4.36 15.91
C GLU A 195 -6.79 -5.26 14.76
N ILE A 196 -7.19 -6.54 14.76
CA ILE A 196 -6.87 -7.49 13.68
C ILE A 196 -7.52 -7.09 12.37
N LYS A 197 -8.79 -6.66 12.38
CA LYS A 197 -9.48 -6.19 11.18
C LYS A 197 -8.77 -5.00 10.56
N ASN A 198 -8.43 -3.99 11.35
CA ASN A 198 -7.69 -2.82 10.87
C ASN A 198 -6.31 -3.22 10.27
N GLU A 199 -5.62 -4.19 10.86
CA GLU A 199 -4.36 -4.69 10.30
C GLU A 199 -4.56 -5.47 8.99
N VAL A 200 -5.61 -6.31 8.87
CA VAL A 200 -5.98 -6.95 7.60
C VAL A 200 -6.25 -5.89 6.54
N GLU A 201 -7.10 -4.90 6.84
CA GLU A 201 -7.45 -3.80 5.95
C GLU A 201 -6.20 -3.00 5.53
N ASN A 202 -5.27 -2.71 6.45
CA ASN A 202 -4.01 -2.05 6.14
C ASN A 202 -3.12 -2.89 5.20
N VAL A 203 -3.01 -4.20 5.42
CA VAL A 203 -2.25 -5.08 4.51
C VAL A 203 -2.88 -5.11 3.13
N MET A 204 -4.20 -5.29 3.06
CA MET A 204 -4.95 -5.35 1.80
C MET A 204 -4.89 -4.02 1.05
N LEU A 205 -5.06 -2.88 1.72
CA LEU A 205 -4.95 -1.55 1.13
C LEU A 205 -3.59 -1.34 0.45
N ASN A 206 -2.49 -1.73 1.10
CA ASN A 206 -1.14 -1.62 0.52
C ASN A 206 -0.96 -2.52 -0.72
N LEU A 207 -1.57 -3.71 -0.73
CA LEU A 207 -1.55 -4.61 -1.89
C LEU A 207 -2.34 -4.03 -3.07
N VAL A 208 -3.58 -3.60 -2.82
CA VAL A 208 -4.46 -3.01 -3.83
C VAL A 208 -3.82 -1.74 -4.41
N GLN A 209 -3.27 -0.86 -3.57
CA GLN A 209 -2.64 0.39 -4.02
C GLN A 209 -1.41 0.20 -4.89
N HIS A 210 -0.64 -0.88 -4.72
CA HIS A 210 0.54 -1.12 -5.55
C HIS A 210 0.24 -1.91 -6.83
N TYR A 211 -0.50 -3.03 -6.73
CA TYR A 211 -0.75 -3.89 -7.89
C TYR A 211 -2.01 -3.51 -8.67
N ASN A 212 -2.83 -2.57 -8.15
CA ASN A 212 -4.12 -2.19 -8.68
C ASN A 212 -5.11 -3.36 -8.87
N LEU A 213 -4.97 -4.39 -8.03
CA LEU A 213 -5.85 -5.57 -7.97
C LEU A 213 -6.79 -5.44 -6.77
N SER A 214 -8.09 -5.59 -6.99
CA SER A 214 -9.09 -5.54 -5.92
C SER A 214 -8.95 -6.70 -4.92
N GLU A 215 -9.55 -6.56 -3.74
CA GLU A 215 -9.61 -7.64 -2.75
C GLU A 215 -10.28 -8.92 -3.30
N GLU A 216 -11.34 -8.77 -4.11
CA GLU A 216 -11.97 -9.89 -4.81
C GLU A 216 -10.99 -10.59 -5.75
N GLN A 217 -10.21 -9.83 -6.55
CA GLN A 217 -9.19 -10.39 -7.43
C GLN A 217 -8.07 -11.10 -6.65
N ILE A 218 -7.67 -10.56 -5.49
CA ILE A 218 -6.65 -11.16 -4.59
C ILE A 218 -7.09 -12.52 -4.04
N TYR A 219 -8.39 -12.71 -3.74
CA TYR A 219 -8.96 -13.98 -3.29
C TYR A 219 -9.56 -14.84 -4.41
N SER A 220 -9.54 -14.36 -5.66
CA SER A 220 -10.15 -15.05 -6.80
C SER A 220 -9.40 -16.33 -7.18
N ASP A 221 -10.09 -17.17 -7.96
CA ASP A 221 -9.44 -18.29 -8.65
C ASP A 221 -8.70 -17.76 -9.90
N PHE A 222 -7.47 -17.31 -9.68
CA PHE A 222 -6.62 -16.74 -10.73
C PHE A 222 -6.20 -17.75 -11.81
N ILE A 223 -6.41 -19.06 -11.60
CA ILE A 223 -6.21 -20.10 -12.63
C ILE A 223 -7.46 -20.28 -13.49
N ALA A 224 -8.66 -20.22 -12.90
CA ALA A 224 -9.93 -20.35 -13.63
C ALA A 224 -10.18 -19.23 -14.65
N SER A 225 -9.50 -18.08 -14.53
CA SER A 225 -9.50 -16.97 -15.49
C SER A 225 -9.05 -17.40 -16.90
N LYS A 226 -8.21 -18.44 -17.00
CA LYS A 226 -7.61 -19.00 -18.23
C LYS A 226 -6.78 -18.03 -19.06
N ASP A 227 -6.31 -16.95 -18.43
CA ASP A 227 -5.29 -16.11 -19.01
C ASP A 227 -3.92 -16.48 -18.43
N THR A 228 -3.05 -17.03 -19.28
CA THR A 228 -1.69 -17.41 -18.90
C THR A 228 -0.83 -16.21 -18.50
N GLU A 229 -1.12 -15.03 -19.05
CA GLU A 229 -0.44 -13.78 -18.70
C GLU A 229 -0.81 -13.35 -17.27
N THR A 230 -2.11 -13.35 -16.94
CA THR A 230 -2.61 -13.18 -15.56
C THR A 230 -2.02 -14.20 -14.58
N TYR A 231 -1.85 -15.47 -14.98
CA TYR A 231 -1.28 -16.50 -14.10
C TYR A 231 0.20 -16.27 -13.77
N ASP A 232 1.03 -16.07 -14.79
CA ASP A 232 2.47 -15.81 -14.61
C ASP A 232 2.68 -14.50 -13.82
N HIS A 233 1.84 -13.49 -14.07
CA HIS A 233 1.82 -12.24 -13.31
C HIS A 233 1.43 -12.47 -11.83
N ALA A 234 0.42 -13.29 -11.54
CA ALA A 234 0.04 -13.63 -10.16
C ALA A 234 1.17 -14.37 -9.41
N GLN A 235 1.87 -15.31 -10.08
CA GLN A 235 3.03 -15.98 -9.51
C GLN A 235 4.20 -15.01 -9.26
N ALA A 236 4.42 -14.04 -10.15
CA ALA A 236 5.39 -12.96 -9.94
C ALA A 236 5.00 -12.07 -8.74
N ILE A 237 3.74 -11.65 -8.62
CA ILE A 237 3.23 -10.87 -7.47
C ILE A 237 3.52 -11.60 -6.15
N VAL A 238 3.15 -12.88 -6.06
CA VAL A 238 3.42 -13.75 -4.89
C VAL A 238 4.91 -13.77 -4.54
N LYS A 239 5.77 -13.97 -5.54
CA LYS A 239 7.23 -14.10 -5.38
C LYS A 239 7.85 -12.78 -4.92
N GLY A 240 7.40 -11.67 -5.49
CA GLY A 240 7.74 -10.31 -5.07
C GLY A 240 7.33 -10.03 -3.63
N LEU A 241 6.07 -10.30 -3.28
CA LEU A 241 5.55 -10.09 -1.92
C LEU A 241 6.31 -10.90 -0.84
N LYS A 242 6.63 -12.16 -1.11
CA LYS A 242 7.49 -12.98 -0.23
C LYS A 242 8.86 -12.32 -0.01
N ALA A 243 9.46 -11.73 -1.06
CA ALA A 243 10.76 -11.06 -0.99
C ALA A 243 10.69 -9.70 -0.29
N ALA A 244 9.74 -8.84 -0.67
CA ALA A 244 9.47 -7.53 -0.07
C ALA A 244 9.27 -7.65 1.45
N TYR A 245 8.44 -8.61 1.88
CA TYR A 245 8.21 -8.87 3.30
C TYR A 245 9.49 -9.27 4.05
N LYS A 246 10.26 -10.20 3.47
CA LYS A 246 11.54 -10.68 4.05
C LYS A 246 12.57 -9.56 4.17
N HIS A 247 12.51 -8.55 3.30
CA HIS A 247 13.37 -7.37 3.36
C HIS A 247 12.87 -6.32 4.37
N LYS A 248 11.58 -5.97 4.36
CA LYS A 248 10.95 -5.11 5.39
C LYS A 248 11.26 -5.61 6.81
N LYS A 249 11.21 -6.92 7.04
CA LYS A 249 11.61 -7.57 8.31
C LYS A 249 13.04 -7.33 8.78
N LYS A 250 13.96 -7.00 7.87
CA LYS A 250 15.34 -6.61 8.21
C LYS A 250 15.37 -5.13 8.58
N LEU A 251 14.72 -4.29 7.78
CA LEU A 251 14.62 -2.84 8.00
C LEU A 251 13.95 -2.53 9.35
N GLU A 252 12.83 -3.19 9.70
CA GLU A 252 12.16 -3.09 11.01
C GLU A 252 13.07 -3.36 12.23
N LYS A 253 14.19 -4.09 12.04
CA LYS A 253 15.17 -4.35 13.11
C LYS A 253 16.33 -3.37 13.13
N ILE A 254 16.55 -2.67 12.02
CA ILE A 254 17.58 -1.63 11.86
C ILE A 254 17.01 -0.28 12.29
N TYR A 255 15.74 -0.02 11.95
CA TYR A 255 14.97 1.18 12.23
C TYR A 255 13.73 0.82 13.09
N PRO A 256 13.91 0.44 14.38
CA PRO A 256 12.81 0.07 15.25
C PRO A 256 11.85 1.24 15.56
N ASP A 257 12.35 2.48 15.45
CA ASP A 257 11.62 3.71 15.73
C ASP A 257 11.07 4.40 14.47
N ALA A 258 11.06 3.70 13.32
CA ALA A 258 10.50 4.25 12.08
C ALA A 258 8.98 4.43 12.18
N ALA A 259 8.49 5.60 11.75
CA ALA A 259 7.07 5.88 11.67
C ALA A 259 6.40 4.98 10.61
N GLU A 260 7.08 4.76 9.48
CA GLU A 260 6.64 3.81 8.47
C GLU A 260 7.81 3.22 7.67
N ILE A 261 7.67 1.96 7.25
CA ILE A 261 8.57 1.31 6.29
C ILE A 261 7.73 0.70 5.17
N ARG A 262 7.91 1.19 3.94
CA ARG A 262 7.35 0.62 2.71
C ARG A 262 8.45 -0.12 1.96
N VAL A 263 8.14 -1.33 1.49
CA VAL A 263 9.00 -2.10 0.59
C VAL A 263 8.11 -2.82 -0.39
N THR A 264 8.40 -2.70 -1.68
CA THR A 264 7.75 -3.49 -2.71
C THR A 264 8.77 -4.10 -3.66
N VAL A 265 8.47 -5.29 -4.16
CA VAL A 265 9.31 -6.05 -5.09
C VAL A 265 8.41 -6.56 -6.22
N TYR A 266 8.79 -6.28 -7.46
CA TYR A 266 7.96 -6.48 -8.64
C TYR A 266 8.82 -6.65 -9.91
N GLN A 267 8.17 -7.02 -11.02
CA GLN A 267 8.71 -6.93 -12.38
C GLN A 267 7.88 -5.90 -13.14
N ASP A 268 8.49 -5.18 -14.08
CA ASP A 268 7.86 -4.09 -14.82
C ASP A 268 8.46 -4.04 -16.23
N ALA A 269 7.67 -4.47 -17.23
CA ALA A 269 8.13 -4.59 -18.61
C ALA A 269 8.37 -3.24 -19.30
N VAL A 270 7.62 -2.20 -18.91
CA VAL A 270 7.82 -0.83 -19.43
C VAL A 270 9.16 -0.30 -18.90
N ARG A 271 9.42 -0.49 -17.60
CA ARG A 271 10.67 -0.10 -16.97
C ARG A 271 11.87 -0.91 -17.46
N ASP A 272 11.68 -2.17 -17.83
CA ASP A 272 12.71 -2.96 -18.50
C ASP A 272 13.10 -2.35 -19.85
N GLU A 273 12.13 -1.90 -20.66
CA GLU A 273 12.42 -1.18 -21.91
C GLU A 273 13.14 0.15 -21.65
N GLU A 274 12.67 0.96 -20.70
CA GLU A 274 13.28 2.24 -20.35
C GLU A 274 14.73 2.13 -19.84
N LEU A 275 15.01 1.12 -19.02
CA LEU A 275 16.32 0.92 -18.38
C LEU A 275 17.25 -0.03 -19.16
N GLY A 276 16.78 -0.61 -20.27
CA GLY A 276 17.56 -1.55 -21.09
C GLY A 276 17.80 -2.90 -20.40
N PHE A 277 16.84 -3.36 -19.59
CA PHE A 277 16.86 -4.67 -18.93
C PHE A 277 15.88 -5.66 -19.61
N THR A 278 15.76 -6.86 -19.06
CA THR A 278 14.84 -7.91 -19.55
C THR A 278 14.52 -8.86 -18.40
N ASP A 279 13.23 -9.11 -18.19
CA ASP A 279 12.65 -9.90 -17.10
C ASP A 279 13.17 -9.50 -15.71
N ALA A 280 13.51 -8.21 -15.52
CA ALA A 280 14.21 -7.79 -14.32
C ALA A 280 13.29 -7.65 -13.11
N TRP A 281 13.89 -7.88 -11.95
CA TRP A 281 13.25 -7.71 -10.66
C TRP A 281 13.71 -6.42 -10.02
N TYR A 282 12.74 -5.65 -9.54
CA TYR A 282 12.94 -4.36 -8.91
C TYR A 282 12.63 -4.42 -7.41
N ARG A 283 13.23 -3.51 -6.64
CA ARG A 283 12.77 -3.18 -5.29
C ARG A 283 12.73 -1.66 -5.12
N ASP A 284 11.57 -1.16 -4.74
CA ASP A 284 11.42 0.16 -4.14
C ASP A 284 11.34 -0.01 -2.61
N GLU A 285 12.08 0.82 -1.87
CA GLU A 285 11.88 0.99 -0.43
C GLU A 285 11.81 2.46 -0.05
N ILE A 286 11.00 2.75 0.97
CA ILE A 286 10.94 4.04 1.64
C ILE A 286 10.85 3.80 3.16
N ILE A 287 11.66 4.53 3.92
CA ILE A 287 11.71 4.49 5.39
C ILE A 287 11.47 5.93 5.85
N PHE A 288 10.38 6.14 6.61
CA PHE A 288 10.04 7.43 7.19
C PHE A 288 10.40 7.43 8.68
N LEU A 289 11.27 8.35 9.11
CA LEU A 289 11.60 8.62 10.51
C LEU A 289 11.04 10.00 10.92
N ASP A 290 11.21 10.41 12.18
CA ASP A 290 10.70 11.69 12.69
C ASP A 290 11.30 12.92 11.97
N THR A 291 12.59 12.84 11.61
CA THR A 291 13.35 13.94 10.99
C THR A 291 14.21 13.49 9.80
N GLU A 292 14.11 12.24 9.35
CA GLU A 292 14.93 11.69 8.27
C GLU A 292 14.11 10.71 7.44
N ASP A 293 14.16 10.85 6.11
CA ASP A 293 13.52 9.94 5.17
C ASP A 293 14.58 9.32 4.25
N PHE A 294 14.49 8.00 4.07
CA PHE A 294 15.34 7.25 3.13
C PHE A 294 14.48 6.64 2.04
N SER A 295 14.95 6.68 0.80
CA SER A 295 14.38 5.89 -0.29
C SER A 295 15.48 5.26 -1.13
N GLU A 296 15.29 4.01 -1.54
CA GLU A 296 16.21 3.31 -2.43
C GLU A 296 15.41 2.54 -3.48
N PHE A 297 15.78 2.72 -4.75
CA PHE A 297 15.24 1.99 -5.89
C PHE A 297 16.38 1.19 -6.52
N VAL A 298 16.21 -0.12 -6.65
CA VAL A 298 17.25 -1.03 -7.15
C VAL A 298 16.72 -2.04 -8.15
N LYS A 299 17.59 -2.50 -9.04
CA LYS A 299 17.47 -3.81 -9.69
C LYS A 299 18.06 -4.88 -8.77
N LEU A 300 17.37 -6.00 -8.63
CA LEU A 300 17.79 -7.19 -7.89
C LEU A 300 18.63 -8.14 -8.76
N ALA A 301 19.39 -9.02 -8.12
CA ALA A 301 20.37 -9.91 -8.78
C ALA A 301 19.75 -10.80 -9.86
N ASP A 302 18.86 -11.70 -9.43
CA ASP A 302 18.19 -12.68 -10.24
C ASP A 302 16.92 -13.14 -9.52
N ASP A 303 16.08 -13.89 -10.23
CA ASP A 303 14.78 -14.36 -9.76
C ASP A 303 14.89 -15.33 -8.56
N GLN A 304 16.04 -15.99 -8.36
CA GLN A 304 16.32 -16.85 -7.21
C GLN A 304 16.89 -16.07 -6.01
N SER A 305 17.38 -14.84 -6.24
CA SER A 305 18.18 -14.06 -5.31
C SER A 305 17.58 -12.69 -4.98
N LEU A 306 16.25 -12.55 -4.97
CA LEU A 306 15.49 -11.31 -4.69
C LEU A 306 15.79 -10.61 -3.34
N SER A 307 16.64 -11.18 -2.50
CA SER A 307 17.11 -10.55 -1.26
C SER A 307 18.44 -9.79 -1.38
N LYS A 308 18.99 -9.69 -2.61
CA LYS A 308 20.26 -9.02 -2.93
C LYS A 308 20.04 -7.99 -4.05
N ALA A 309 20.45 -6.74 -3.81
CA ALA A 309 20.57 -5.73 -4.84
C ALA A 309 21.74 -6.04 -5.80
N ASP A 310 21.54 -5.81 -7.08
CA ASP A 310 22.53 -5.92 -8.15
C ASP A 310 23.08 -4.54 -8.51
N ILE A 311 22.15 -3.62 -8.75
CA ILE A 311 22.39 -2.27 -9.22
C ILE A 311 21.47 -1.35 -8.43
N ILE A 312 22.04 -0.35 -7.76
CA ILE A 312 21.26 0.76 -7.22
C ILE A 312 20.97 1.72 -8.37
N LEU A 313 19.69 2.04 -8.58
CA LEU A 313 19.22 2.85 -9.70
C LEU A 313 18.98 4.30 -9.23
N SER A 314 18.41 4.48 -8.05
CA SER A 314 18.45 5.75 -7.32
C SER A 314 18.45 5.53 -5.81
N LYS A 315 18.95 6.53 -5.08
CA LYS A 315 18.95 6.57 -3.62
C LYS A 315 18.79 8.00 -3.13
N PHE A 316 17.84 8.21 -2.22
CA PHE A 316 17.51 9.52 -1.67
C PHE A 316 17.62 9.47 -0.15
N HIS A 317 18.15 10.54 0.43
CA HIS A 317 18.21 10.75 1.88
C HIS A 317 17.81 12.20 2.16
N GLU A 318 16.65 12.41 2.76
CA GLU A 318 16.18 13.71 3.22
C GLU A 318 16.33 13.83 4.73
N SER A 319 16.81 14.98 5.19
CA SER A 319 16.96 15.31 6.61
C SER A 319 16.27 16.64 6.92
N GLY A 320 15.53 16.69 8.02
CA GLY A 320 14.68 17.81 8.41
C GLY A 320 15.02 18.36 9.80
N GLN A 321 14.80 19.65 10.01
CA GLN A 321 14.92 20.27 11.33
C GLN A 321 14.10 21.58 11.44
N PRO A 322 13.67 21.98 12.65
CA PRO A 322 13.14 23.32 12.91
C PRO A 322 14.12 24.41 12.46
N TRP A 323 13.62 25.48 11.83
CA TRP A 323 14.45 26.56 11.30
C TRP A 323 13.73 27.91 11.31
N GLY A 324 14.42 28.98 11.73
CA GLY A 324 13.85 30.34 11.71
C GLY A 324 12.62 30.49 12.63
N ASP A 325 11.65 31.32 12.21
CA ASP A 325 10.49 31.64 13.03
C ASP A 325 9.51 30.46 13.20
N GLN A 326 9.45 29.95 14.43
CA GLN A 326 8.59 28.83 14.82
C GLN A 326 7.12 29.22 15.02
N ASN A 327 6.79 30.52 15.08
CA ASN A 327 5.38 30.96 15.15
C ASN A 327 4.64 30.72 13.83
N VAL A 328 5.37 30.60 12.73
CA VAL A 328 4.91 30.23 11.38
C VAL A 328 5.47 28.87 10.94
N GLY A 329 5.78 27.99 11.91
CA GLY A 329 6.15 26.59 11.63
C GLY A 329 7.42 26.41 10.79
N GLY A 330 8.39 27.33 10.88
CA GLY A 330 9.58 27.32 10.03
C GLY A 330 10.38 26.00 10.10
N TRP A 331 10.59 25.37 8.95
CA TRP A 331 11.21 24.05 8.84
C TRP A 331 12.15 23.98 7.64
N LEU A 332 13.37 23.45 7.85
CA LEU A 332 14.39 23.24 6.83
C LEU A 332 14.50 21.75 6.50
N ARG A 333 14.49 21.41 5.21
CA ARG A 333 14.81 20.09 4.66
C ARG A 333 16.05 20.17 3.77
N VAL A 334 16.95 19.19 3.87
CA VAL A 334 18.03 18.98 2.90
C VAL A 334 17.95 17.54 2.42
N ARG A 335 17.77 17.37 1.10
CA ARG A 335 17.71 16.07 0.43
C ARG A 335 18.93 15.85 -0.44
N GLN A 336 19.63 14.75 -0.20
CA GLN A 336 20.72 14.24 -1.01
C GLN A 336 20.15 13.21 -1.98
N ASP A 337 20.38 13.43 -3.27
CA ASP A 337 19.94 12.53 -4.34
C ASP A 337 21.12 11.85 -5.01
N ILE A 338 21.00 10.55 -5.26
CA ILE A 338 21.88 9.77 -6.12
C ILE A 338 21.02 9.12 -7.21
N TYR A 339 21.46 9.26 -8.46
CA TYR A 339 20.89 8.59 -9.62
C TYR A 339 21.99 7.86 -10.38
N ARG A 340 21.67 6.69 -10.93
CA ARG A 340 22.53 6.03 -11.92
C ARG A 340 22.36 6.68 -13.30
N ASN A 341 23.44 6.71 -14.08
CA ASN A 341 23.45 7.16 -15.48
C ASN A 341 23.53 5.96 -16.44
N ASP A 342 23.22 6.18 -17.71
CA ASP A 342 23.24 5.16 -18.77
C ASP A 342 24.64 4.57 -19.02
N ASP A 343 25.69 5.37 -18.79
CA ASP A 343 27.10 4.94 -18.90
C ASP A 343 27.59 4.13 -17.68
N ASN A 344 26.69 3.82 -16.75
CA ASN A 344 26.90 3.13 -15.48
C ASN A 344 27.66 3.94 -14.42
N SER A 345 27.95 5.22 -14.66
CA SER A 345 28.35 6.16 -13.61
C SER A 345 27.16 6.54 -12.71
N TYR A 346 27.43 7.22 -11.61
CA TYR A 346 26.42 7.79 -10.72
C TYR A 346 26.50 9.31 -10.75
N ARG A 347 25.36 10.00 -10.69
CA ARG A 347 25.28 11.45 -10.48
C ARG A 347 24.57 11.75 -9.17
N CYS A 348 25.06 12.76 -8.45
CA CYS A 348 24.51 13.13 -7.16
C CYS A 348 24.27 14.65 -7.06
N GLY A 349 23.10 15.01 -6.54
CA GLY A 349 22.62 16.38 -6.38
C GLY A 349 22.08 16.61 -4.98
N ASN A 350 21.79 17.86 -4.65
CA ASN A 350 21.09 18.22 -3.42
C ASN A 350 19.87 19.10 -3.72
N ILE A 351 18.92 19.05 -2.81
CA ILE A 351 17.78 19.96 -2.77
C ILE A 351 17.67 20.51 -1.35
N GLU A 352 17.86 21.82 -1.20
CA GLU A 352 17.64 22.54 0.06
C GLU A 352 16.27 23.21 0.01
N ARG A 353 15.42 22.98 1.01
CA ARG A 353 14.08 23.56 1.09
C ARG A 353 13.79 24.18 2.44
N VAL A 354 13.08 25.29 2.46
CA VAL A 354 12.52 25.86 3.69
C VAL A 354 11.05 26.15 3.51
N SER A 355 10.24 25.72 4.49
CA SER A 355 8.80 25.93 4.50
C SER A 355 8.32 26.70 5.73
N PHE A 356 7.27 27.49 5.55
CA PHE A 356 6.53 28.22 6.58
C PHE A 356 5.02 28.07 6.34
N GLU A 357 4.21 28.27 7.37
CA GLU A 357 2.75 28.32 7.26
C GLU A 357 2.22 29.66 7.80
N GLU A 358 1.46 30.39 6.97
CA GLU A 358 0.73 31.59 7.38
C GLU A 358 -0.68 31.57 6.79
N ASN A 359 -1.69 31.97 7.58
CA ASN A 359 -3.09 32.01 7.15
C ASN A 359 -3.62 30.69 6.54
N SER A 360 -3.12 29.55 7.03
CA SER A 360 -3.41 28.19 6.52
C SER A 360 -2.98 27.95 5.06
N VAL A 361 -1.98 28.70 4.60
CA VAL A 361 -1.21 28.43 3.39
C VAL A 361 0.20 28.05 3.80
N GLN A 362 0.65 26.86 3.39
CA GLN A 362 2.04 26.45 3.45
C GLN A 362 2.77 27.03 2.24
N TYR A 363 3.90 27.69 2.49
CA TYR A 363 4.82 28.24 1.49
C TYR A 363 6.14 27.48 1.61
N GLU A 364 6.72 27.02 0.50
CA GLU A 364 8.06 26.42 0.49
C GLU A 364 8.91 27.00 -0.64
N LEU A 365 10.14 27.42 -0.31
CA LEU A 365 11.19 27.72 -1.28
C LEU A 365 12.14 26.53 -1.34
N SER A 366 12.44 26.06 -2.54
CA SER A 366 13.35 24.95 -2.83
C SER A 366 14.46 25.39 -3.79
N ASN A 367 15.71 25.07 -3.49
CA ASN A 367 16.88 25.30 -4.34
C ASN A 367 17.49 23.95 -4.73
N ILE A 368 17.62 23.69 -6.04
CA ILE A 368 18.20 22.46 -6.59
C ILE A 368 19.58 22.77 -7.17
N VAL A 369 20.62 22.09 -6.68
CA VAL A 369 22.00 22.29 -7.17
C VAL A 369 22.37 21.35 -8.32
N PRO A 370 23.32 21.73 -9.19
CA PRO A 370 23.77 20.86 -10.27
C PRO A 370 24.31 19.52 -9.75
N THR A 371 23.97 18.44 -10.46
CA THR A 371 24.51 17.12 -10.14
C THR A 371 25.98 17.00 -10.54
N VAL A 372 26.80 16.36 -9.70
CA VAL A 372 28.17 15.94 -10.02
C VAL A 372 28.23 14.43 -10.25
N SER A 373 29.12 13.95 -11.13
CA SER A 373 29.18 12.53 -11.52
C SER A 373 30.46 11.82 -11.07
N PHE A 374 30.33 10.56 -10.66
CA PHE A 374 31.37 9.68 -10.12
C PHE A 374 31.27 8.27 -10.70
N ALA A 375 32.37 7.50 -10.64
CA ALA A 375 32.41 6.16 -11.25
C ALA A 375 31.66 5.10 -10.42
N THR A 376 31.58 5.28 -9.10
CA THR A 376 30.88 4.38 -8.18
C THR A 376 29.88 5.12 -7.30
N ILE A 377 28.97 4.38 -6.66
CA ILE A 377 28.00 4.97 -5.74
C ILE A 377 28.64 5.41 -4.42
N GLU A 378 29.67 4.69 -3.95
CA GLU A 378 30.42 5.01 -2.73
C GLU A 378 31.22 6.32 -2.87
N GLU A 379 31.57 6.70 -4.11
CA GLU A 379 32.21 7.98 -4.43
C GLU A 379 31.20 9.12 -4.60
N CYS A 380 29.90 8.81 -4.80
CA CYS A 380 28.91 9.83 -5.14
C CYS A 380 28.48 10.66 -3.92
N SER A 381 29.21 11.74 -3.67
CA SER A 381 28.79 12.81 -2.77
C SER A 381 28.72 14.16 -3.49
N ASN A 382 27.73 14.95 -3.09
CA ASN A 382 27.66 16.36 -3.39
C ASN A 382 27.38 17.08 -2.07
N ASP A 383 28.31 17.89 -1.59
CA ASP A 383 28.11 18.71 -0.38
C ASP A 383 27.80 20.18 -0.73
N ASN A 384 27.64 20.49 -2.02
CA ASN A 384 27.37 21.84 -2.48
C ASN A 384 25.90 22.19 -2.26
N LEU A 385 25.63 23.31 -1.58
CA LEU A 385 24.33 23.98 -1.54
C LEU A 385 24.38 25.39 -2.18
N GLU A 386 25.56 25.80 -2.67
CA GLU A 386 25.78 27.08 -3.35
C GLU A 386 25.50 26.95 -4.86
N ASN A 387 25.08 28.03 -5.51
CA ASN A 387 24.83 28.06 -6.97
C ASN A 387 23.79 27.01 -7.43
N PRO A 388 22.52 27.10 -7.01
CA PRO A 388 21.43 26.32 -7.62
C PRO A 388 21.37 26.59 -9.13
N TYR A 389 20.82 25.63 -9.90
CA TYR A 389 20.45 25.85 -11.31
C TYR A 389 18.94 26.00 -11.50
N GLU A 390 18.16 25.52 -10.53
CA GLU A 390 16.71 25.66 -10.51
C GLU A 390 16.28 26.04 -9.09
N ARG A 391 15.33 26.96 -9.02
CA ARG A 391 14.61 27.31 -7.80
C ARG A 391 13.14 27.00 -8.03
N SER A 392 12.46 26.47 -7.03
CA SER A 392 11.01 26.30 -7.08
C SER A 392 10.31 26.88 -5.85
N TYR A 393 9.08 27.33 -6.09
CA TYR A 393 8.14 27.79 -5.06
C TYR A 393 6.96 26.84 -5.03
N SER A 394 6.73 26.20 -3.89
CA SER A 394 5.57 25.34 -3.64
C SER A 394 4.61 26.00 -2.66
N TYR A 395 3.32 25.75 -2.88
CA TYR A 395 2.22 26.30 -2.12
C TYR A 395 1.20 25.21 -1.88
N ARG A 396 0.72 25.08 -0.65
CA ARG A 396 -0.34 24.12 -0.28
C ARG A 396 -1.35 24.75 0.66
N PHE A 397 -2.64 24.61 0.37
CA PHE A 397 -3.72 25.10 1.22
C PHE A 397 -4.98 24.26 1.04
N ALA A 398 -5.93 24.37 1.97
CA ALA A 398 -7.21 23.66 1.91
C ALA A 398 -8.41 24.63 1.96
N GLU A 399 -9.45 24.31 1.19
CA GLU A 399 -10.75 25.00 1.22
C GLU A 399 -11.88 23.95 1.21
N GLY A 400 -12.68 23.90 2.28
CA GLY A 400 -13.71 22.87 2.44
C GLY A 400 -13.11 21.47 2.59
N ASN A 401 -13.51 20.55 1.70
CA ASN A 401 -12.93 19.20 1.58
C ASN A 401 -11.80 19.11 0.54
N SER A 402 -11.46 20.23 -0.12
CA SER A 402 -10.48 20.25 -1.20
C SER A 402 -9.12 20.75 -0.71
N THR A 403 -8.04 20.07 -1.11
CA THR A 403 -6.66 20.53 -0.95
C THR A 403 -6.11 20.94 -2.32
N TYR A 404 -5.41 22.06 -2.34
CA TYR A 404 -4.80 22.63 -3.53
C TYR A 404 -3.30 22.71 -3.34
N SER A 405 -2.54 22.30 -4.35
CA SER A 405 -1.11 22.55 -4.42
C SER A 405 -0.72 23.22 -5.72
N THR A 406 0.30 24.07 -5.70
CA THR A 406 0.91 24.65 -6.91
C THR A 406 2.41 24.71 -6.74
N GLU A 407 3.15 24.30 -7.77
CA GLU A 407 4.59 24.39 -7.84
C GLU A 407 4.99 25.19 -9.07
N LEU A 408 5.91 26.14 -8.88
CA LEU A 408 6.48 27.01 -9.91
C LEU A 408 7.99 26.79 -9.94
N HIS A 409 8.57 26.60 -11.13
CA HIS A 409 10.00 26.35 -11.30
C HIS A 409 10.64 27.45 -12.16
N PHE A 410 11.81 27.90 -11.73
CA PHE A 410 12.54 29.04 -12.27
C PHE A 410 14.01 28.68 -12.48
N ARG A 411 14.59 29.12 -13.60
CA ARG A 411 16.04 29.04 -13.88
C ARG A 411 16.60 30.38 -14.32
N GLU A 412 17.86 30.44 -14.74
CA GLU A 412 18.61 31.68 -15.00
C GLU A 412 17.94 32.69 -15.96
N GLN A 413 17.06 32.22 -16.85
CA GLN A 413 16.27 33.04 -17.76
C GLN A 413 15.09 33.78 -17.09
N ASN A 414 14.53 33.22 -16.02
CA ASN A 414 13.38 33.81 -15.34
C ASN A 414 13.83 34.84 -14.31
N GLN A 415 13.20 36.02 -14.30
CA GLN A 415 13.55 37.09 -13.36
C GLN A 415 13.51 36.62 -11.89
N GLU A 416 12.52 35.80 -11.55
CA GLU A 416 12.22 35.36 -10.19
C GLU A 416 13.31 34.44 -9.59
N PHE A 417 14.07 33.73 -10.43
CA PHE A 417 15.18 32.90 -9.98
C PHE A 417 16.18 33.68 -9.11
N THR A 418 16.38 34.97 -9.43
CA THR A 418 17.31 35.87 -8.73
C THR A 418 16.68 36.75 -7.65
N ALA A 419 15.37 36.68 -7.41
CA ALA A 419 14.65 37.61 -6.53
C ALA A 419 15.08 37.53 -5.06
N LEU A 420 15.41 36.33 -4.57
CA LEU A 420 15.82 36.04 -3.20
C LEU A 420 17.27 35.52 -3.15
N PRO A 421 18.30 36.38 -3.30
CA PRO A 421 19.69 35.94 -3.49
C PRO A 421 20.32 35.34 -2.23
N ASP A 422 19.97 35.82 -1.03
CA ASP A 422 20.55 35.33 0.22
C ASP A 422 19.95 34.00 0.71
N TRP A 423 18.80 33.60 0.14
CA TRP A 423 18.06 32.37 0.42
C TRP A 423 18.60 31.15 -0.33
N ILE A 424 19.90 30.89 -0.15
CA ILE A 424 20.67 29.76 -0.69
C ILE A 424 21.67 29.34 0.40
N ASN A 425 21.86 28.05 0.68
CA ASN A 425 22.70 27.55 1.78
C ASN A 425 22.32 28.24 3.11
N ILE A 426 21.08 28.01 3.53
CA ILE A 426 20.38 28.78 4.58
C ILE A 426 20.49 28.16 5.97
N LYS A 427 21.07 26.96 6.10
CA LYS A 427 21.15 26.23 7.38
C LYS A 427 21.55 27.10 8.57
N ASP A 428 22.63 27.88 8.43
CA ASP A 428 23.18 28.74 9.49
C ASP A 428 22.71 30.22 9.39
N LYS A 429 21.63 30.50 8.64
CA LYS A 429 21.13 31.86 8.35
C LYS A 429 19.83 32.26 9.07
N SER A 430 19.34 31.44 10.00
CA SER A 430 18.06 31.66 10.72
C SER A 430 17.96 33.00 11.46
N ASP A 431 19.09 33.55 11.92
CA ASP A 431 19.15 34.83 12.65
C ASP A 431 19.25 36.04 11.71
N MET A 432 19.45 35.82 10.41
CA MET A 432 19.68 36.85 9.39
C MET A 432 18.53 36.98 8.40
N LEU A 433 17.80 35.89 8.16
CA LEU A 433 16.71 35.79 7.20
C LEU A 433 15.36 35.70 7.93
N ALA A 434 14.35 36.41 7.44
CA ALA A 434 13.02 36.48 8.07
C ALA A 434 11.95 35.82 7.20
N ALA A 435 11.13 34.94 7.78
CA ALA A 435 10.05 34.23 7.07
C ALA A 435 9.12 35.17 6.28
N THR A 436 8.91 36.39 6.79
CA THR A 436 8.11 37.44 6.14
C THR A 436 8.62 37.86 4.76
N GLU A 437 9.92 37.68 4.46
CA GLU A 437 10.47 37.98 3.12
C GLU A 437 9.98 36.97 2.08
N ILE A 438 10.13 35.67 2.37
CA ILE A 438 9.58 34.59 1.54
C ILE A 438 8.06 34.70 1.42
N ILE A 439 7.36 34.82 2.55
CA ILE A 439 5.88 34.84 2.57
C ILE A 439 5.35 36.06 1.79
N SER A 440 5.95 37.24 1.96
CA SER A 440 5.55 38.45 1.23
C SER A 440 5.87 38.38 -0.27
N ASN A 441 7.00 37.78 -0.65
CA ASN A 441 7.35 37.59 -2.06
C ASN A 441 6.39 36.59 -2.72
N MET A 442 6.26 35.41 -2.13
CA MET A 442 5.42 34.31 -2.63
C MET A 442 3.92 34.64 -2.63
N SER A 443 3.42 35.39 -1.65
CA SER A 443 2.00 35.81 -1.61
C SER A 443 1.62 36.83 -2.69
N SER A 444 2.58 37.38 -3.44
CA SER A 444 2.29 38.25 -4.59
C SER A 444 1.74 37.49 -5.80
N PHE A 445 1.93 36.18 -5.86
CA PHE A 445 1.52 35.34 -6.99
C PHE A 445 0.09 34.79 -6.78
N ALA A 446 -0.82 35.10 -7.71
CA ALA A 446 -2.18 34.55 -7.72
C ALA A 446 -2.19 33.20 -8.44
N ILE A 447 -2.23 32.11 -7.67
CA ILE A 447 -1.90 30.75 -8.13
C ILE A 447 -2.94 29.68 -7.80
N GLY A 448 -4.08 30.03 -7.22
CA GLY A 448 -5.15 29.06 -6.94
C GLY A 448 -5.58 28.25 -8.18
N TRP A 449 -6.29 27.15 -8.00
CA TRP A 449 -6.57 26.17 -9.07
C TRP A 449 -7.09 26.78 -10.38
N ASN A 450 -8.03 27.73 -10.29
CA ASN A 450 -8.67 28.39 -11.42
C ASN A 450 -7.99 29.73 -11.83
N GLN A 451 -6.86 30.08 -11.23
CA GLN A 451 -6.10 31.29 -11.56
C GLN A 451 -5.00 30.97 -12.58
N ASP A 452 -4.81 31.84 -13.56
CA ASP A 452 -3.74 31.72 -14.56
C ASP A 452 -2.37 31.98 -13.92
N VAL A 453 -1.36 31.20 -14.28
CA VAL A 453 0.02 31.47 -13.87
C VAL A 453 0.57 32.57 -14.77
N LEU A 454 0.64 33.80 -14.24
CA LEU A 454 1.09 34.99 -14.97
C LEU A 454 2.58 35.33 -14.76
N VAL A 455 3.24 34.63 -13.84
CA VAL A 455 4.69 34.78 -13.59
C VAL A 455 5.47 33.94 -14.58
N ASP A 456 6.56 34.52 -15.10
CA ASP A 456 7.49 33.85 -16.00
C ASP A 456 8.17 32.67 -15.30
N THR A 457 7.97 31.47 -15.84
CA THR A 457 8.34 30.17 -15.27
C THR A 457 8.79 29.24 -16.39
N ASP A 458 9.76 28.36 -16.11
CA ASP A 458 10.11 27.27 -17.03
C ASP A 458 9.07 26.15 -16.99
N TYR A 459 8.63 25.80 -15.78
CA TYR A 459 7.62 24.77 -15.53
C TYR A 459 6.71 25.21 -14.39
N TRP A 460 5.42 24.84 -14.49
CA TRP A 460 4.53 24.88 -13.35
C TRP A 460 3.60 23.67 -13.39
N ARG A 461 3.25 23.17 -12.20
CA ARG A 461 2.18 22.18 -12.02
C ARG A 461 1.21 22.62 -10.93
N LYS A 462 -0.05 22.22 -11.06
CA LYS A 462 -1.10 22.39 -10.05
C LYS A 462 -1.75 21.05 -9.75
N ARG A 463 -2.09 20.85 -8.48
CA ARG A 463 -2.83 19.70 -7.98
C ARG A 463 -4.10 20.15 -7.27
N LEU A 464 -5.18 19.41 -7.48
CA LEU A 464 -6.44 19.49 -6.74
C LEU A 464 -6.78 18.09 -6.22
N GLU A 465 -6.86 17.94 -4.90
CA GLU A 465 -7.26 16.72 -4.20
C GLU A 465 -8.62 16.97 -3.52
N TYR A 466 -9.62 16.12 -3.75
CA TYR A 466 -10.90 16.18 -3.05
C TYR A 466 -11.57 14.81 -3.02
N ASP A 467 -12.19 14.45 -1.89
CA ASP A 467 -12.85 13.16 -1.67
C ASP A 467 -11.94 11.96 -2.03
N ASN A 468 -12.22 11.27 -3.14
CA ASN A 468 -11.46 10.15 -3.68
C ASN A 468 -10.71 10.47 -4.99
N ILE A 469 -10.61 11.75 -5.36
CA ILE A 469 -10.10 12.23 -6.64
C ILE A 469 -8.85 13.10 -6.44
N VAL A 470 -7.83 12.85 -7.25
CA VAL A 470 -6.67 13.73 -7.44
C VAL A 470 -6.63 14.18 -8.89
N ILE A 471 -6.46 15.47 -9.15
CA ILE A 471 -6.29 16.05 -10.49
C ILE A 471 -4.99 16.85 -10.53
N ASP A 472 -4.07 16.44 -11.40
CA ASP A 472 -2.86 17.18 -11.74
C ASP A 472 -3.03 17.86 -13.10
N LYS A 473 -2.44 19.06 -13.25
CA LYS A 473 -2.30 19.75 -14.53
C LYS A 473 -1.01 20.57 -14.60
N ASP A 474 -0.45 20.75 -15.79
CA ASP A 474 0.79 21.52 -15.98
C ASP A 474 0.77 22.51 -17.16
N ASN A 475 1.89 23.23 -17.33
CA ASN A 475 2.07 24.24 -18.37
C ASN A 475 2.17 23.68 -19.81
N GLU A 476 2.26 22.36 -19.99
CA GLU A 476 2.19 21.72 -21.30
C GLU A 476 0.75 21.31 -21.68
N ASN A 477 -0.22 21.52 -20.78
CA ASN A 477 -1.59 21.01 -20.86
C ASN A 477 -1.68 19.48 -20.72
N ASN A 478 -0.75 18.86 -19.98
CA ASN A 478 -0.97 17.50 -19.52
C ASN A 478 -1.95 17.55 -18.35
N TRP A 479 -3.03 16.79 -18.40
CA TRP A 479 -3.94 16.60 -17.27
C TRP A 479 -4.04 15.12 -16.93
N VAL A 480 -3.89 14.79 -15.65
CA VAL A 480 -4.06 13.43 -15.12
C VAL A 480 -5.05 13.49 -13.97
N LYS A 481 -6.00 12.57 -13.95
CA LYS A 481 -6.97 12.39 -12.87
C LYS A 481 -6.88 10.95 -12.37
N SER A 482 -6.64 10.81 -11.08
CA SER A 482 -6.68 9.54 -10.35
C SER A 482 -7.98 9.48 -9.55
N ILE A 483 -8.76 8.42 -9.72
CA ILE A 483 -10.01 8.19 -8.99
C ILE A 483 -9.86 6.88 -8.20
N LYS A 484 -9.83 6.97 -6.87
CA LYS A 484 -9.83 5.80 -5.98
C LYS A 484 -11.25 5.21 -5.90
N GLN A 485 -11.42 3.96 -6.29
CA GLN A 485 -12.68 3.23 -6.31
C GLN A 485 -13.06 2.68 -4.92
N GLU A 486 -14.29 2.18 -4.77
CA GLU A 486 -14.79 1.58 -3.52
C GLU A 486 -13.98 0.34 -3.08
N ASP A 487 -13.43 -0.42 -4.03
CA ASP A 487 -12.55 -1.57 -3.80
C ASP A 487 -11.08 -1.20 -3.54
N ASN A 488 -10.79 0.10 -3.40
CA ASN A 488 -9.48 0.74 -3.26
C ASN A 488 -8.58 0.75 -4.51
N THR A 489 -9.00 0.19 -5.66
CA THR A 489 -8.27 0.34 -6.93
C THR A 489 -8.26 1.80 -7.39
N THR A 490 -7.36 2.17 -8.30
CA THR A 490 -7.25 3.51 -8.88
C THR A 490 -7.47 3.46 -10.38
N LEU A 491 -8.44 4.24 -10.85
CA LEU A 491 -8.64 4.53 -12.27
C LEU A 491 -7.86 5.80 -12.64
N PHE A 492 -7.11 5.73 -13.74
CA PHE A 492 -6.38 6.88 -14.30
C PHE A 492 -7.04 7.36 -15.58
N GLU A 493 -7.47 8.62 -15.59
CA GLU A 493 -7.96 9.32 -16.77
C GLU A 493 -7.01 10.45 -17.16
N CYS A 494 -6.78 10.61 -18.46
CA CYS A 494 -5.95 11.67 -19.03
C CYS A 494 -6.80 12.66 -19.85
N SER A 495 -6.35 13.91 -19.93
CA SER A 495 -6.98 14.96 -20.72
C SER A 495 -5.95 15.97 -21.25
N VAL A 496 -6.34 16.72 -22.28
CA VAL A 496 -5.59 17.86 -22.84
C VAL A 496 -6.28 19.21 -22.61
N ASP A 497 -7.51 19.20 -22.09
CA ASP A 497 -8.33 20.40 -21.87
C ASP A 497 -8.99 20.46 -20.47
N GLY A 498 -8.87 19.40 -19.68
CA GLY A 498 -9.50 19.25 -18.36
C GLY A 498 -11.01 18.99 -18.41
N VAL A 499 -11.60 18.87 -19.60
CA VAL A 499 -13.04 18.74 -19.84
C VAL A 499 -13.37 17.35 -20.41
N VAL A 500 -12.64 16.91 -21.44
CA VAL A 500 -12.79 15.59 -22.05
C VAL A 500 -11.73 14.67 -21.45
N TRP A 501 -12.20 13.65 -20.75
CA TRP A 501 -11.37 12.66 -20.08
C TRP A 501 -11.47 11.31 -20.78
N ILE A 502 -10.33 10.66 -20.98
CA ILE A 502 -10.20 9.31 -21.56
C ILE A 502 -9.30 8.47 -20.65
N ALA A 503 -9.32 7.14 -20.77
CA ALA A 503 -8.28 6.32 -20.13
C ALA A 503 -6.89 6.78 -20.61
N CYS A 504 -5.92 6.88 -19.69
CA CYS A 504 -4.55 7.17 -20.07
C CYS A 504 -4.00 6.04 -20.97
N GLU A 505 -3.31 6.41 -22.05
CA GLU A 505 -2.45 5.46 -22.77
C GLU A 505 -1.21 5.22 -21.89
N GLY A 506 -0.89 3.95 -21.64
CA GLY A 506 0.23 3.49 -20.81
C GLY A 506 1.53 3.36 -21.58
#